data_AF-A0A6L9Y2K5-F1
#
_entry.id   AF-A0A6L9Y2K5-F1
#
_cell.length_a   1.000
_cell.length_b   1.000
_cell.length_c   1.000
_cell.angle_alpha   90.00
_cell.angle_beta   90.00
_cell.angle_gamma   90.00
#
_symmetry.space_group_name_H-M   'P 1'
#
loop_
_entity.id
_entity.type
_entity.pdbx_description
1 polymer ?
#
loop_
_entity_poly.entity_id
_entity_poly.type
_entity_poly.pdbx_seq_one_letter_code
_entity_poly.pdbx_strand_id
1 'polypeptide(L)' 'MTNLWIPAIAVVGLIACGIVWPMAIRHDRRVGDEREAAGKPRSPIPIWIVLVAAIAMIIGGNLLYNSH' A
#
# COMPACT_ATOMS: atom_id res chain seq x y z
N MET A 1 -25.72 13.24 12.21
CA MET A 1 -25.48 11.78 12.27
C MET A 1 -23.98 11.58 12.06
N THR A 2 -23.23 11.21 13.10
CA THR A 2 -21.79 10.94 12.97
C THR A 2 -21.63 9.73 12.06
N ASN A 3 -20.97 9.91 10.91
CA ASN A 3 -20.76 8.85 9.92
C ASN A 3 -19.88 7.73 10.50
N LEU A 4 -20.52 6.76 11.17
CA LEU A 4 -19.91 5.54 11.75
C LEU A 4 -19.09 4.73 10.75
N TRP A 5 -19.32 4.93 9.45
CA TRP A 5 -18.58 4.31 8.35
C TRP A 5 -17.13 4.79 8.26
N ILE A 6 -16.83 6.05 8.59
CA ILE A 6 -15.48 6.62 8.49
C ILE A 6 -14.50 5.91 9.43
N PRO A 7 -14.77 5.77 10.75
CA PRO A 7 -13.87 5.03 11.64
C PRO A 7 -13.82 3.54 11.29
N ALA A 8 -14.92 2.93 10.81
CA ALA A 8 -14.92 1.53 10.39
C ALA A 8 -13.99 1.29 9.19
N ILE A 9 -14.04 2.16 8.17
CA ILE A 9 -13.15 2.09 7.00
C ILE A 9 -11.69 2.31 7.40
N ALA A 10 -11.42 3.25 8.31
CA ALA A 10 -10.07 3.50 8.80
C ALA A 10 -9.48 2.27 9.54
N VAL A 11 -10.27 1.60 10.38
CA VAL A 11 -9.86 0.39 11.11
C VAL A 11 -9.62 -0.76 10.15
N VAL A 12 -10.52 -0.99 9.18
CA VAL A 12 -10.32 -2.02 8.15
C VAL A 12 -9.08 -1.73 7.31
N GLY A 13 -8.83 -0.47 6.97
CA GLY A 13 -7.62 -0.04 6.28
C GLY A 13 -6.35 -0.31 7.08
N LEU A 14 -6.36 -0.02 8.38
CA LEU A 14 -5.24 -0.31 9.30
C LEU A 14 -4.95 -1.81 9.42
N ILE A 15 -5.99 -2.63 9.57
CA ILE A 15 -5.86 -4.09 9.66
C ILE A 15 -5.34 -4.65 8.33
N ALA A 16 -5.90 -4.21 7.21
CA ALA A 16 -5.44 -4.58 5.89
C ALA A 16 -3.97 -4.18 5.70
N CYS A 17 -3.57 -2.99 6.13
CA CYS A 17 -2.17 -2.54 6.06
C CYS A 17 -1.25 -3.44 6.91
N GLY A 18 -1.65 -3.78 8.15
CA GLY A 18 -0.89 -4.65 9.04
C GLY A 18 -0.68 -6.08 8.53
N ILE A 19 -1.61 -6.61 7.73
CA ILE A 19 -1.52 -7.95 7.13
C ILE A 19 -0.81 -7.91 5.77
N VAL A 20 -1.13 -6.93 4.94
CA VAL A 20 -0.58 -6.79 3.59
C VAL A 20 0.90 -6.39 3.65
N TRP A 21 1.30 -5.57 4.61
CA TRP A 21 2.69 -5.12 4.77
C TRP A 21 3.72 -6.27 4.89
N PRO A 22 3.59 -7.22 5.84
CA PRO A 22 4.54 -8.33 5.94
C PRO A 22 4.48 -9.26 4.72
N MET A 23 3.30 -9.45 4.11
CA MET A 23 3.19 -10.21 2.85
C MET A 23 3.92 -9.52 1.70
N ALA A 24 3.77 -8.20 1.58
CA ALA A 24 4.37 -7.42 0.51
C ALA A 24 5.89 -7.32 0.66
N ILE A 25 6.42 -7.23 1.89
CA ILE A 25 7.87 -7.35 2.14
C ILE A 25 8.40 -8.72 1.71
N ARG A 26 7.69 -9.81 2.05
CA ARG A 26 8.10 -11.16 1.63
C ARG A 26 8.09 -11.31 0.11
N HIS A 27 7.09 -10.74 -0.55
CA HIS A 27 7.00 -10.76 -2.01
C HIS A 27 8.10 -9.94 -2.67
N ASP A 28 8.40 -8.74 -2.14
CA ASP A 28 9.45 -7.86 -2.64
C ASP A 28 10.84 -8.52 -2.52
N ARG A 29 11.10 -9.21 -1.41
CA ARG A 29 12.31 -10.04 -1.24
C ARG A 29 12.39 -11.15 -2.28
N ARG A 30 11.31 -11.91 -2.46
CA ARG A 30 11.27 -13.00 -3.45
C ARG A 30 11.52 -12.49 -4.87
N VAL A 31 10.90 -11.38 -5.27
CA VAL A 31 11.12 -10.74 -6.58
C VAL A 31 12.55 -10.20 -6.70
N GLY A 32 13.10 -9.65 -5.61
CA GLY A 32 14.49 -9.22 -5.54
C GLY A 32 15.48 -10.37 -5.74
N ASP A 33 15.21 -11.52 -5.14
CA ASP A 33 16.04 -12.73 -5.22
C ASP A 33 15.95 -13.37 -6.62
N GLU A 34 14.75 -13.41 -7.20
CA GLU A 34 14.54 -13.88 -8.59
C GLU A 34 15.24 -12.97 -9.60
N ARG A 35 15.28 -11.66 -9.36
CA ARG A 35 16.03 -10.70 -10.21
C ARG A 35 17.53 -10.87 -10.08
N GLU A 36 18.05 -11.07 -8.87
CA GLU A 36 19.48 -11.36 -8.68
C GLU A 36 19.88 -12.70 -9.32
N ALA A 37 19.05 -13.74 -9.17
CA ALA A 37 19.25 -15.02 -9.84
C ALA A 37 19.23 -14.89 -11.38
N ALA A 38 18.44 -13.95 -11.91
CA ALA A 38 18.40 -13.63 -13.34
C ALA A 38 19.52 -12.65 -13.80
N GLY A 39 20.45 -12.26 -12.91
CA GLY A 39 21.51 -11.29 -13.21
C GLY A 39 21.00 -9.87 -13.48
N LYS A 40 19.76 -9.56 -13.08
CA LYS A 40 19.13 -8.26 -13.25
C LYS A 40 19.32 -7.41 -11.99
N PRO A 41 19.51 -6.09 -12.12
CA PRO A 41 19.59 -5.20 -10.97
C PRO A 41 18.27 -5.23 -10.18
N ARG A 42 18.39 -5.24 -8.85
CA ARG A 42 17.23 -5.11 -7.94
C ARG A 42 16.55 -3.76 -8.17
N SER A 43 15.22 -3.74 -8.08
CA SER A 43 14.47 -2.48 -8.11
C SER A 43 14.85 -1.63 -6.88
N PRO A 44 15.22 -0.36 -7.06
CA PRO A 44 15.59 0.50 -5.93
C PRO A 44 14.40 0.84 -5.03
N ILE A 45 13.18 0.68 -5.53
CA ILE A 45 11.94 0.99 -4.84
C ILE A 45 11.12 -0.29 -4.69
N PRO A 46 10.81 -0.70 -3.45
CA PRO A 46 9.90 -1.79 -3.16
C PRO A 46 8.50 -1.54 -3.73
N ILE A 47 7.88 -2.58 -4.32
CA ILE A 47 6.54 -2.47 -4.91
C ILE A 47 5.48 -2.00 -3.90
N TRP A 48 5.63 -2.39 -2.63
CA TRP A 48 4.68 -2.01 -1.59
C TRP A 48 4.67 -0.50 -1.31
N ILE A 49 5.80 0.20 -1.47
CA ILE A 49 5.86 1.67 -1.32
C ILE A 49 5.00 2.34 -2.39
N VAL A 50 5.10 1.85 -3.63
CA VAL A 50 4.30 2.35 -4.76
C VAL A 50 2.80 2.13 -4.50
N LEU A 51 2.44 0.96 -3.98
CA LEU A 51 1.06 0.62 -3.64
C LEU A 51 0.49 1.56 -2.56
N VAL A 52 1.25 1.79 -1.48
CA VAL A 52 0.83 2.69 -0.39
C VAL A 52 0.68 4.12 -0.89
N ALA A 53 1.63 4.60 -1.70
CA ALA A 53 1.55 5.94 -2.30
C ALA A 53 0.32 6.10 -3.20
N ALA A 54 0.01 5.09 -4.03
CA ALA A 54 -1.17 5.10 -4.89
C ALA A 54 -2.48 5.16 -4.08
N ILE A 55 -2.60 4.34 -3.02
CA ILE A 55 -3.76 4.35 -2.12
C ILE A 55 -3.91 5.72 -1.44
N ALA A 56 -2.80 6.29 -0.94
CA ALA A 56 -2.81 7.60 -0.31
C ALA A 56 -3.26 8.71 -1.27
N MET A 57 -2.83 8.66 -2.54
CA MET A 57 -3.27 9.61 -3.57
C MET A 57 -4.77 9.48 -3.88
N ILE A 58 -5.30 8.26 -3.96
CA ILE A 58 -6.73 8.02 -4.22
C ILE A 58 -7.57 8.56 -3.05
N ILE A 59 -7.19 8.22 -1.81
CA ILE A 59 -7.92 8.68 -0.61
C ILE A 59 -7.81 10.20 -0.48
N GLY A 60 -6.61 10.77 -0.63
CA GLY A 60 -6.37 12.21 -0.54
C GLY A 60 -7.12 12.99 -1.62
N GLY A 61 -7.12 12.49 -2.87
CA GLY A 61 -7.88 13.09 -3.97
C GLY A 61 -9.38 13.05 -3.73
N ASN A 62 -9.91 11.96 -3.19
CA ASN A 62 -11.32 11.83 -2.87
C ASN A 62 -11.76 12.78 -1.72
N LEU A 63 -10.91 12.93 -0.70
CA LEU A 63 -11.14 13.90 0.39
C LEU A 63 -11.12 15.35 -0.11
N LEU A 64 -10.16 15.71 -0.97
CA LEU A 64 -10.09 17.04 -1.58
C LEU A 64 -11.32 17.31 -2.46
N TYR A 65 -11.72 16.35 -3.29
CA TYR A 65 -12.88 16.46 -4.17
C TYR A 65 -14.20 16.66 -3.41
N ASN A 66 -14.40 15.97 -2.28
CA ASN A 66 -15.60 16.14 -1.45
C ASN A 66 -15.54 17.33 -0.48
N SER A 67 -14.41 18.04 -0.42
CA SER A 67 -14.24 19.25 0.40
C SER A 67 -14.58 20.55 -0.36
N HIS A 68 -14.98 20.43 -1.62
CA HIS A 68 -15.60 21.47 -2.45
C HIS A 68 -17.03 21.07 -2.78
#